data_AF-A0ABF7PVE9-F1
#
_entry.id   AF-A0ABF7PVE9-F1
#
_cell.length_a   1.000
_cell.length_b   1.000
_cell.length_c   1.000
_cell.angle_alpha   90.00
_cell.angle_beta   90.00
_cell.angle_gamma   90.00
#
_symmetry.space_group_name_H-M   'P 1'
#
loop_
_entity.id
_entity.type
_entity.pdbx_description
1 polymer ?
#
loop_
_entity_poly.entity_id
_entity_poly.type
_entity_poly.pdbx_seq_one_letter_code
_entity_poly.pdbx_strand_id
1 'polypeptide(L)'
;MKKLVLTSILFFSCYTVAHLNKQLTKDTPYSIYLREAQKATNVNDYQSALKIYEKMIKNYKENESIVAIGKYEIAFIYYVTNKNNTAKKLFEELIQSNVQTPKWIIPLSQKIIEKIKNQQKK
;
A
#
# COMPACT_ATOMS: atom_id res chain seq x y z
N MET A 1 -3.98 -7.38 52.94
CA MET A 1 -4.81 -7.23 51.73
C MET A 1 -3.87 -7.03 50.54
N LYS A 2 -3.72 -8.05 49.69
CA LYS A 2 -2.72 -8.08 48.60
C LYS A 2 -3.22 -7.20 47.44
N LYS A 3 -2.39 -6.26 46.98
CA LYS A 3 -2.66 -5.39 45.84
C LYS A 3 -2.70 -6.23 44.56
N LEU A 4 -3.85 -6.26 43.89
CA LEU A 4 -4.02 -6.89 42.59
C LEU A 4 -3.44 -5.94 41.53
N VAL A 5 -2.27 -6.26 40.99
CA VAL A 5 -1.67 -5.53 39.87
C VAL A 5 -2.36 -6.02 38.60
N LEU A 6 -3.20 -5.17 38.02
CA LEU A 6 -3.88 -5.41 36.75
C LEU A 6 -2.87 -5.21 35.61
N THR A 7 -2.12 -6.24 35.25
CA THR A 7 -1.29 -6.25 34.03
C THR A 7 -2.20 -6.34 32.81
N SER A 8 -2.51 -5.18 32.25
CA SER A 8 -3.22 -5.06 30.97
C SER A 8 -2.30 -5.55 29.84
N ILE A 9 -2.42 -6.83 29.47
CA ILE A 9 -1.70 -7.42 28.34
C ILE A 9 -2.34 -6.90 27.05
N LEU A 10 -1.75 -5.85 26.47
CA LEU A 10 -2.02 -5.40 25.11
C LEU A 10 -1.43 -6.42 24.13
N PHE A 11 -2.23 -7.41 23.73
CA PHE A 11 -1.91 -8.27 22.58
C PHE A 11 -2.05 -7.44 21.30
N PHE A 12 -0.96 -6.76 20.91
CA PHE A 12 -0.83 -6.21 19.56
C PHE A 12 -0.85 -7.37 18.57
N SER A 13 -1.97 -7.49 17.88
CA SER A 13 -2.30 -8.53 16.90
C SER A 13 -1.34 -8.49 15.70
N CYS A 14 -0.18 -9.13 15.82
CA CYS A 14 0.70 -9.43 14.69
C CYS A 14 0.29 -10.71 13.95
N TYR A 15 -0.82 -11.36 14.37
CA TYR A 15 -1.28 -12.65 13.84
C TYR A 15 -1.84 -12.57 12.41
N THR A 16 -2.39 -11.44 11.99
CA THR A 16 -3.06 -11.31 10.68
C THR A 16 -2.07 -11.29 9.52
N VAL A 17 -0.92 -10.62 9.70
CA VAL A 17 0.06 -10.42 8.61
C VAL A 17 0.80 -11.71 8.25
N ALA A 18 1.12 -12.53 9.25
CA ALA A 18 1.86 -13.78 9.05
C ALA A 18 1.01 -14.84 8.32
N HIS A 19 -0.30 -14.89 8.59
CA HIS A 19 -1.20 -15.86 7.96
C HIS A 19 -1.41 -15.55 6.47
N LEU A 20 -1.61 -14.27 6.11
CA LEU A 20 -1.85 -13.87 4.72
C LEU A 20 -0.62 -14.10 3.82
N ASN A 21 0.59 -13.94 4.37
CA ASN A 21 1.82 -14.21 3.64
C ASN A 21 1.97 -15.68 3.23
N LYS A 22 1.32 -16.63 3.92
CA LYS A 22 1.39 -18.05 3.57
C LYS A 22 0.50 -18.42 2.37
N GLN A 23 -0.46 -17.57 2.01
CA GLN A 23 -1.51 -17.91 1.03
C GLN A 23 -1.28 -17.34 -0.39
N LEU A 24 -0.53 -16.24 -0.52
CA LEU A 24 -0.29 -15.60 -1.82
C LEU A 24 1.03 -16.11 -2.44
N THR A 25 0.98 -16.68 -3.64
CA THR A 25 2.14 -17.25 -4.36
C THR A 25 2.30 -16.63 -5.75
N LYS A 26 3.40 -16.93 -6.46
CA LYS A 26 3.61 -16.46 -7.84
C LYS A 26 2.51 -16.87 -8.82
N ASP A 27 1.80 -17.97 -8.54
CA ASP A 27 0.71 -18.49 -9.37
C ASP A 27 -0.65 -17.88 -9.00
N THR A 28 -0.71 -17.13 -7.90
CA THR A 28 -1.93 -16.44 -7.47
C THR A 28 -2.22 -15.28 -8.43
N PRO A 29 -3.42 -15.16 -9.02
CA PRO A 29 -3.76 -14.05 -9.92
C PRO A 29 -3.61 -12.68 -9.23
N TYR A 30 -3.09 -11.67 -9.94
CA TYR A 30 -2.86 -10.33 -9.38
C TYR A 30 -4.15 -9.69 -8.82
N SER A 31 -5.31 -10.01 -9.39
CA SER A 31 -6.62 -9.54 -8.89
C SER A 31 -6.91 -9.99 -7.45
N ILE A 32 -6.37 -11.14 -7.04
CA ILE A 32 -6.47 -11.62 -5.65
C ILE A 32 -5.62 -10.73 -4.73
N TYR A 33 -4.41 -10.37 -5.14
CA TYR A 33 -3.57 -9.43 -4.38
C TYR A 33 -4.27 -8.08 -4.20
N LEU A 34 -4.81 -7.52 -5.28
CA LEU A 34 -5.55 -6.25 -5.22
C LEU A 34 -6.71 -6.34 -4.23
N ARG A 35 -7.53 -7.39 -4.33
CA ARG A 35 -8.69 -7.58 -3.45
C ARG A 35 -8.28 -7.70 -1.98
N GLU A 36 -7.27 -8.50 -1.65
CA GLU A 36 -6.85 -8.67 -0.25
C GLU A 36 -6.18 -7.41 0.29
N ALA A 37 -5.41 -6.69 -0.52
CA ALA A 37 -4.83 -5.41 -0.13
C ALA A 37 -5.91 -4.34 0.11
N GLN A 38 -6.93 -4.26 -0.75
CA GLN A 38 -8.07 -3.36 -0.57
C GLN A 38 -8.87 -3.70 0.69
N LYS A 39 -9.11 -4.98 0.99
CA LYS A 39 -9.74 -5.39 2.25
C LYS A 39 -8.96 -4.89 3.46
N ALA A 40 -7.63 -5.03 3.45
CA ALA A 40 -6.77 -4.53 4.52
C ALA A 40 -6.83 -3.00 4.63
N THR A 41 -6.77 -2.28 3.51
CA THR A 41 -6.94 -0.82 3.44
C THR A 41 -8.30 -0.37 4.01
N ASN A 42 -9.39 -1.09 3.71
CA ASN A 42 -10.74 -0.75 4.17
C ASN A 42 -10.90 -0.85 5.71
N VAL A 43 -10.07 -1.65 6.37
CA VAL A 43 -10.02 -1.75 7.84
C VAL A 43 -8.86 -0.96 8.43
N ASN A 44 -8.27 -0.04 7.65
CA ASN A 44 -7.11 0.78 8.00
C ASN A 44 -5.84 -0.01 8.37
N ASP A 45 -5.77 -1.31 8.01
CA ASP A 45 -4.56 -2.11 8.12
C ASP A 45 -3.63 -1.84 6.92
N TYR A 46 -3.12 -0.61 6.88
CA TYR A 46 -2.24 -0.16 5.81
C TYR A 46 -0.92 -0.93 5.79
N GLN A 47 -0.45 -1.44 6.94
CA GLN A 47 0.79 -2.21 6.99
C GLN A 47 0.64 -3.55 6.26
N SER A 48 -0.49 -4.25 6.45
CA SER A 48 -0.79 -5.47 5.69
C SER A 48 -1.00 -5.15 4.22
N ALA A 49 -1.75 -4.08 3.89
CA ALA A 49 -1.98 -3.66 2.51
C ALA A 49 -0.67 -3.42 1.75
N LEU A 50 0.27 -2.69 2.36
CA LEU A 50 1.60 -2.43 1.80
C LEU A 50 2.35 -3.75 1.53
N LYS A 51 2.40 -4.67 2.50
CA LYS A 51 3.07 -5.97 2.33
C LYS A 51 2.47 -6.81 1.21
N ILE A 52 1.15 -6.77 1.02
CA ILE A 52 0.46 -7.49 -0.06
C ILE A 52 0.85 -6.89 -1.42
N TYR A 53 0.84 -5.56 -1.55
CA TYR A 53 1.25 -4.89 -2.79
C TYR A 53 2.73 -5.10 -3.10
N GLU A 54 3.61 -5.03 -2.10
CA GLU A 54 5.04 -5.36 -2.25
C GLU A 54 5.24 -6.79 -2.76
N LYS A 55 4.48 -7.74 -2.19
CA LYS A 55 4.52 -9.14 -2.63
C LYS A 55 3.98 -9.31 -4.05
N MET A 56 2.92 -8.59 -4.41
CA MET A 56 2.39 -8.56 -5.78
C MET A 56 3.47 -8.08 -6.75
N ILE A 57 4.11 -6.94 -6.46
CA ILE A 57 5.20 -6.38 -7.28
C ILE A 57 6.34 -7.39 -7.43
N LYS A 58 6.73 -8.06 -6.35
CA LYS A 58 7.80 -9.08 -6.38
C LYS A 58 7.43 -10.26 -7.28
N ASN A 59 6.20 -10.77 -7.18
CA ASN A 59 5.75 -11.94 -7.92
C ASN A 59 5.40 -11.64 -9.39
N TYR A 60 5.04 -10.40 -9.70
CA TYR A 60 4.72 -9.91 -11.04
C TYR A 60 5.77 -8.98 -11.62
N LYS A 61 7.02 -9.06 -11.14
CA LYS A 61 8.12 -8.13 -11.50
C LYS A 61 8.39 -7.97 -13.00
N GLU A 62 8.02 -8.96 -13.82
CA GLU A 62 8.18 -8.96 -15.29
C GLU A 62 7.01 -8.30 -16.02
N ASN A 63 5.88 -8.05 -15.33
CA ASN A 63 4.72 -7.37 -15.89
C ASN A 63 4.69 -5.91 -15.42
N GLU A 64 5.24 -5.02 -16.23
CA GLU A 64 5.36 -3.59 -15.93
C GLU A 64 4.03 -2.94 -15.54
N SER A 65 2.95 -3.30 -16.25
CA SER A 65 1.61 -2.75 -15.98
C SER A 65 1.11 -3.14 -14.59
N ILE A 66 1.27 -4.39 -14.17
CA ILE A 66 0.89 -4.85 -12.83
C ILE A 66 1.79 -4.23 -11.75
N VAL A 67 3.09 -4.13 -12.02
CA VAL A 67 4.05 -3.46 -11.13
C VAL A 67 3.66 -1.99 -10.93
N ALA A 68 3.27 -1.29 -12.00
CA ALA A 68 2.83 0.09 -11.94
C ALA A 68 1.57 0.27 -11.08
N ILE A 69 0.60 -0.65 -11.19
CA ILE A 69 -0.60 -0.66 -10.32
C ILE A 69 -0.17 -0.77 -8.85
N GLY A 70 0.69 -1.75 -8.51
CA GLY A 70 1.16 -1.92 -7.13
C GLY A 70 1.89 -0.69 -6.59
N LYS A 71 2.76 -0.07 -7.42
CA LYS A 71 3.48 1.17 -7.05
C LYS A 71 2.52 2.33 -6.81
N TYR A 72 1.51 2.50 -7.68
CA TYR A 72 0.48 3.51 -7.50
C TYR A 72 -0.27 3.32 -6.18
N GLU A 73 -0.72 2.10 -5.89
CA GLU A 73 -1.48 1.78 -4.69
C GLU A 73 -0.67 2.02 -3.40
N ILE A 74 0.61 1.65 -3.40
CA ILE A 74 1.54 1.96 -2.30
C ILE A 74 1.64 3.47 -2.11
N ALA A 75 1.87 4.24 -3.18
CA ALA A 75 1.95 5.70 -3.12
C ALA A 75 0.64 6.33 -2.59
N PHE A 76 -0.51 5.77 -2.99
CA PHE A 76 -1.82 6.19 -2.51
C PHE A 76 -2.03 5.91 -1.02
N ILE A 77 -1.56 4.76 -0.51
CA ILE A 77 -1.55 4.46 0.93
C ILE A 77 -0.75 5.53 1.70
N TYR A 78 0.43 5.90 1.21
CA TYR A 78 1.21 6.98 1.84
C TYR A 78 0.46 8.33 1.84
N TYR A 79 -0.30 8.61 0.77
CA TYR A 79 -1.13 9.82 0.71
C TYR A 79 -2.26 9.80 1.75
N VAL A 80 -3.06 8.73 1.83
CA VAL A 80 -4.20 8.67 2.77
C VAL A 80 -3.76 8.56 4.23
N THR A 81 -2.52 8.16 4.48
CA THR A 81 -1.90 8.15 5.81
C THR A 81 -1.16 9.45 6.16
N ASN A 82 -1.40 10.54 5.42
CA ASN A 82 -0.81 11.87 5.59
C ASN A 82 0.72 11.94 5.45
N LYS A 83 1.36 10.92 4.87
CA LYS A 83 2.79 10.90 4.55
C LYS A 83 3.03 11.53 3.17
N ASN A 84 2.61 12.77 3.04
CA ASN A 84 2.52 13.50 1.76
C ASN A 84 3.86 13.60 1.01
N ASN A 85 4.97 13.82 1.70
CA ASN A 85 6.29 13.88 1.06
C ASN A 85 6.68 12.55 0.42
N THR A 86 6.44 11.43 1.13
CA THR A 86 6.69 10.08 0.61
C THR A 86 5.76 9.77 -0.57
N ALA A 87 4.47 10.05 -0.43
CA ALA A 87 3.50 9.84 -1.48
C ALA A 87 3.86 10.59 -2.77
N LYS A 88 4.17 11.90 -2.65
CA LYS A 88 4.58 12.75 -3.76
C LYS A 88 5.80 12.18 -4.47
N LYS A 89 6.85 11.82 -3.72
CA LYS A 89 8.07 11.23 -4.29
C LYS A 89 7.76 9.96 -5.09
N LEU A 90 6.98 9.04 -4.53
CA LEU A 90 6.63 7.78 -5.19
C LEU A 90 5.79 7.98 -6.46
N PHE A 91 4.84 8.92 -6.44
CA PHE A 91 4.08 9.28 -7.64
C PHE A 91 4.97 9.91 -8.72
N GLU A 92 5.91 10.77 -8.34
CA GLU A 92 6.88 11.38 -9.27
C GLU A 92 7.80 10.33 -9.90
N GLU A 93 8.33 9.40 -9.10
CA GLU A 93 9.12 8.27 -9.59
C GLU A 93 8.32 7.38 -10.56
N LEU A 94 7.05 7.10 -10.24
CA LEU A 94 6.18 6.31 -11.11
C LEU A 94 5.97 7.00 -12.47
N ILE A 95 5.77 8.32 -12.48
CA ILE A 95 5.61 9.12 -13.70
C ILE A 95 6.90 9.15 -14.52
N GLN A 96 8.06 9.26 -13.87
CA GLN A 96 9.36 9.36 -14.54
C GLN A 96 9.90 8.01 -15.04
N SER A 97 9.34 6.88 -14.57
CA SER A 97 9.88 5.55 -14.85
C SER A 97 9.77 5.09 -16.31
N ASN A 98 9.00 5.79 -17.18
CA ASN A 98 8.78 5.46 -18.60
C ASN A 98 8.34 4.00 -18.87
N VAL A 99 7.86 3.28 -17.86
CA VAL A 99 7.35 1.90 -18.00
C VAL A 99 5.93 1.91 -18.55
N GLN A 100 5.50 0.78 -19.11
CA GLN A 100 4.10 0.61 -19.49
C GLN A 100 3.20 0.73 -18.24
N THR A 101 2.27 1.69 -18.28
CA THR A 101 1.28 1.88 -17.21
C THR A 101 -0.15 1.79 -17.78
N PRO A 102 -1.14 1.38 -16.97
CA PRO A 102 -2.54 1.63 -17.27
C PRO A 102 -2.81 3.13 -17.47
N LYS A 103 -3.68 3.47 -18.44
CA LYS A 103 -3.99 4.85 -18.85
C LYS A 103 -4.40 5.79 -17.70
N TRP A 104 -4.93 5.24 -16.61
CA TRP A 104 -5.41 6.02 -15.46
C TRP A 104 -4.31 6.39 -14.46
N ILE A 105 -3.15 5.70 -14.45
CA ILE A 105 -2.12 5.89 -13.42
C ILE A 105 -1.51 7.29 -13.49
N ILE A 106 -1.06 7.72 -14.66
CA ILE A 106 -0.34 9.00 -14.80
C ILE A 106 -1.24 10.20 -14.47
N PRO A 107 -2.45 10.34 -15.04
CA PRO A 107 -3.31 11.48 -14.73
C PRO A 107 -3.74 11.52 -13.26
N LEU A 108 -3.98 10.36 -12.65
CA LEU A 108 -4.41 10.29 -11.26
C LEU A 108 -3.26 10.60 -10.28
N SER A 109 -2.05 10.11 -10.58
CA SER A 109 -0.83 10.46 -9.84
C SER A 109 -0.58 11.96 -9.85
N GLN A 110 -0.66 12.60 -11.02
CA GLN A 110 -0.53 14.06 -11.17
C GLN A 110 -1.58 14.81 -10.34
N LYS A 111 -2.85 14.37 -10.39
CA LYS A 111 -3.94 14.97 -9.61
C LYS A 111 -3.67 14.91 -8.10
N ILE A 112 -3.12 13.82 -7.60
CA ILE A 112 -2.78 13.67 -6.18
C ILE A 112 -1.58 14.54 -5.81
N ILE A 113 -0.55 14.62 -6.65
CA ILE A 113 0.59 15.52 -6.45
C ILE A 113 0.11 16.97 -6.33
N GLU A 114 -0.79 17.43 -7.20
CA GLU A 114 -1.33 18.79 -7.13
C GLU A 114 -2.14 19.03 -5.85
N LYS A 115 -2.92 18.03 -5.40
CA LYS A 115 -3.59 18.11 -4.08
C LYS A 115 -2.59 18.27 -2.94
N ILE A 116 -1.51 17.49 -2.93
CA ILE A 116 -0.45 17.57 -1.92
C ILE A 116 0.18 18.96 -1.91
N LYS A 117 0.55 19.51 -3.09
CA LYS A 117 1.13 20.86 -3.21
C LYS A 117 0.19 21.93 -2.68
N ASN A 118 -1.11 21.83 -2.97
CA ASN A 118 -2.10 22.80 -2.51
C ASN A 118 -2.36 22.74 -1.01
N GLN A 119 -2.19 21.57 -0.38
CA GLN A 119 -2.27 21.44 1.08
C GLN A 119 -1.07 22.10 1.79
N GLN A 120 0.12 22.08 1.17
CA GLN A 120 1.34 22.65 1.75
C GLN A 120 1.46 24.18 1.62
N LYS A 121 0.65 24.79 0.75
CA LYS A 121 0.61 26.25 0.55
C LYS A 121 -0.32 26.98 1.54
N LYS A 122 -1.09 26.23 2.33
CA LYS A 122 -2.00 26.76 3.36
C LYS A 122 -1.32 26.70 4.71
#